data_AF-A0A8F2AZE4-F1
#
_entry.id   AF-A0A8F2AZE4-F1
#
_cell.length_a   1.000
_cell.length_b   1.000
_cell.length_c   1.000
_cell.angle_alpha   90.00
_cell.angle_beta   90.00
_cell.angle_gamma   90.00
#
_symmetry.space_group_name_H-M   'P 1'
#
loop_
_entity.id
_entity.type
_entity.pdbx_description
1 polymer ?
#
loop_
_entity_poly.entity_id
_entity_poly.type
_entity_poly.pdbx_seq_one_letter_code
_entity_poly.pdbx_strand_id
1 'polypeptide(L)' 'MNVKEDTGSVSFPLSVFETAETKEELEDWLLSQDHELINRLRKARHDDIQGKGSDWNSIKKDLCIE' A
#
# COMPACT_ATOMS: atom_id res chain seq x y z
N MET A 1 -10.91 16.55 -20.18
CA MET A 1 -9.73 16.60 -19.27
C MET A 1 -8.79 15.52 -19.75
N ASN A 2 -7.67 15.89 -20.39
CA ASN A 2 -6.64 14.92 -20.79
C ASN A 2 -5.83 14.57 -19.55
N VAL A 3 -6.06 13.39 -18.98
CA VAL A 3 -5.15 12.80 -18.01
C VAL A 3 -3.92 12.37 -18.81
N LYS A 4 -2.85 13.16 -18.76
CA LYS A 4 -1.55 12.71 -19.28
C LYS A 4 -1.09 11.57 -18.37
N GLU A 5 -1.00 10.36 -18.92
CA GLU A 5 -0.26 9.26 -18.28
C GLU A 5 1.20 9.71 -18.18
N ASP A 6 1.62 10.15 -16.99
CA ASP A 6 3.03 10.29 -16.68
C ASP A 6 3.56 8.86 -16.51
N THR A 7 4.07 8.28 -17.59
CA THR A 7 4.71 6.95 -17.57
C THR A 7 6.06 7.05 -16.87
N GLY A 8 6.03 7.35 -15.57
CA GLY A 8 7.21 7.39 -14.72
C GLY A 8 7.88 6.02 -14.77
N SER A 9 9.11 5.97 -15.30
CA SER A 9 9.89 4.74 -15.30
C SER A 9 10.35 4.43 -13.87
N VAL A 10 10.04 3.21 -13.40
CA VAL A 10 10.50 2.70 -12.11
C VAL A 10 11.73 1.84 -12.34
N SER A 11 12.79 2.11 -11.59
CA SER A 11 14.04 1.36 -11.64
C SER A 11 14.20 0.50 -10.41
N PHE A 12 14.62 -0.75 -10.59
CA PHE A 12 14.89 -1.68 -9.50
C PHE A 12 16.11 -2.55 -9.85
N PRO A 13 16.79 -3.14 -8.86
CA PRO A 13 17.96 -3.96 -9.11
C PRO A 13 17.63 -5.20 -9.94
N LEU A 14 18.52 -5.59 -10.85
CA LEU A 14 18.35 -6.81 -11.65
C LEU A 14 18.20 -8.06 -10.78
N SER A 15 18.90 -8.11 -9.64
CA SER A 15 18.78 -9.23 -8.70
C SER A 15 17.36 -9.40 -8.16
N VAL A 16 16.59 -8.31 -8.02
CA VAL A 16 15.18 -8.38 -7.58
C VAL A 16 14.32 -8.97 -8.69
N PHE A 17 14.59 -8.60 -9.95
CA PHE A 17 13.93 -9.20 -11.11
C PHE A 17 14.18 -10.71 -11.21
N GLU A 18 15.42 -11.13 -10.96
CA GLU A 18 15.82 -12.55 -11.01
C GLU A 18 15.19 -13.39 -9.91
N THR A 19 14.84 -12.77 -8.77
CA THR A 19 14.24 -13.46 -7.62
C THR A 19 12.72 -13.42 -7.58
N ALA A 20 12.09 -12.45 -8.26
CA ALA A 20 10.64 -12.34 -8.31
C ALA A 20 10.07 -13.38 -9.28
N GLU A 21 9.27 -14.30 -8.77
CA GLU A 21 8.59 -15.31 -9.57
C GLU A 21 7.29 -14.77 -10.18
N THR A 22 6.72 -13.72 -9.57
CA THR A 22 5.44 -13.13 -9.97
C THR A 22 5.48 -11.61 -10.02
N LYS A 23 4.50 -11.02 -10.74
CA LYS A 23 4.33 -9.56 -10.81
C LYS A 23 3.98 -8.99 -9.43
N GLU A 24 3.17 -9.71 -8.69
CA GLU A 24 2.70 -9.37 -7.36
C GLU A 24 3.87 -9.26 -6.37
N GLU A 25 4.85 -10.16 -6.44
CA GLU A 25 6.07 -10.07 -5.62
C GLU A 25 6.92 -8.83 -5.92
N LEU A 26 7.01 -8.44 -7.20
CA LEU A 26 7.70 -7.21 -7.58
C LEU A 26 6.94 -5.98 -7.08
N GLU A 27 5.61 -5.98 -7.15
CA GLU A 27 4.76 -4.91 -6.62
C GLU A 27 4.90 -4.80 -5.10
N ASP A 28 4.88 -5.91 -4.38
CA ASP A 28 5.10 -5.95 -2.93
C ASP A 28 6.50 -5.44 -2.56
N TRP A 29 7.52 -5.83 -3.32
CA TRP A 29 8.87 -5.31 -3.12
C TRP A 29 8.91 -3.80 -3.33
N LEU A 30 8.31 -3.27 -4.39
CA LEU A 30 8.26 -1.83 -4.65
C LEU A 30 7.52 -1.08 -3.54
N LEU A 31 6.38 -1.59 -3.07
CA LEU A 31 5.63 -1.02 -1.96
C LEU A 31 6.44 -1.05 -0.66
N SER A 32 7.26 -2.08 -0.45
CA SER A 32 8.14 -2.16 0.72
C SER A 32 9.22 -1.07 0.75
N GLN A 33 9.57 -0.49 -0.40
CA GLN A 33 10.53 0.61 -0.49
C GLN A 33 9.88 1.98 -0.19
N ASP A 34 8.56 2.10 -0.18
CA ASP A 34 7.86 3.33 0.18
C ASP A 34 7.84 3.52 1.71
N HIS A 35 8.78 4.33 2.21
CA HIS A 35 8.90 4.63 3.63
C HIS A 35 7.65 5.30 4.23
N GLU A 36 6.93 6.12 3.47
CA GLU A 36 5.72 6.78 3.94
C GLU A 36 4.61 5.76 4.13
N LEU A 37 4.41 4.87 3.16
CA LEU A 37 3.48 3.75 3.27
C LEU A 37 3.82 2.86 4.47
N ILE A 38 5.08 2.43 4.60
CA ILE A 38 5.51 1.58 5.71
C ILE A 38 5.26 2.24 7.08
N ASN A 39 5.50 3.55 7.19
CA ASN A 39 5.22 4.28 8.43
C ASN A 39 3.72 4.33 8.74
N ARG A 40 2.86 4.53 7.72
CA ARG A 40 1.40 4.47 7.89
C ARG A 40 0.93 3.09 8.34
N LEU A 41 1.48 2.02 7.75
CA LEU A 41 1.16 0.64 8.14
C LEU A 41 1.60 0.32 9.58
N ARG A 42 2.80 0.77 9.99
CA ARG A 42 3.27 0.63 11.37
C ARG A 42 2.38 1.34 12.37
N LYS A 43 1.94 2.57 12.03
CA LYS A 43 0.99 3.31 12.87
C LYS A 43 -0.34 2.58 12.98
N ALA A 44 -0.90 2.11 11.86
CA ALA A 44 -2.16 1.36 11.86
C ALA A 44 -2.08 0.13 12.77
N ARG A 45 -0.97 -0.64 12.71
CA ARG A 45 -0.72 -1.77 13.61
C ARG A 45 -0.66 -1.37 15.08
N HIS A 46 0.00 -0.25 15.39
CA HIS A 46 0.10 0.24 16.76
C HIS A 46 -1.27 0.68 17.30
N ASP A 47 -2.06 1.37 16.48
CA ASP A 47 -3.42 1.80 16.83
C ASP A 47 -4.35 0.58 17.04
N ASP A 48 -4.23 -0.46 16.22
CA ASP A 48 -4.93 -1.74 16.38
C ASP A 48 -4.63 -2.41 17.73
N ILE A 49 -3.34 -2.57 18.07
CA ILE A 49 -2.91 -3.11 19.37
C ILE A 49 -3.46 -2.30 20.54
N GLN A 50 -3.63 -0.99 20.37
CA GLN A 50 -4.20 -0.10 21.38
C GLN A 50 -5.74 -0.06 21.39
N GLY A 51 -6.40 -0.84 20.53
CA GLY A 51 -7.85 -0.86 20.41
C GLY A 51 -8.44 0.44 19.84
N LYS A 52 -7.64 1.21 19.10
CA LYS A 52 -8.06 2.46 18.44
C LYS A 52 -8.64 2.24 17.04
N GLY A 53 -8.82 0.98 16.63
CA GLY A 53 -9.51 0.64 15.41
C GLY A 53 -10.97 1.12 15.46
N SER A 54 -11.49 1.53 14.30
CA SER A 54 -12.90 1.89 14.17
C SER A 54 -13.74 0.66 13.86
N ASP A 55 -14.97 0.63 14.37
CA ASP A 55 -15.94 -0.42 14.03
C ASP A 55 -16.33 -0.35 12.55
N TRP A 56 -16.37 -1.51 11.91
CA TRP A 56 -16.62 -1.62 10.47
C TRP A 56 -18.02 -1.15 10.08
N ASN A 57 -19.05 -1.46 10.89
CA ASN A 57 -20.42 -1.04 10.61
C ASN A 57 -20.58 0.48 10.73
N SER A 58 -19.83 1.09 11.65
CA SER A 58 -19.77 2.55 11.83
C SER A 58 -19.11 3.22 10.62
N ILE A 59 -17.95 2.71 10.17
CA ILE A 59 -17.26 3.20 8.96
C ILE A 59 -18.15 3.08 7.71
N LYS A 60 -18.84 1.95 7.54
CA LYS A 60 -19.76 1.73 6.41
C LYS A 60 -20.84 2.82 6.31
N LYS A 61 -21.43 3.19 7.46
CA LYS A 61 -22.41 4.27 7.53
C LYS A 61 -21.79 5.61 7.13
N ASP A 62 -20.60 5.92 7.66
CA ASP A 62 -19.90 7.17 7.36
C ASP A 62 -19.51 7.29 5.88
N LEU A 63 -19.14 6.18 5.25
CA LEU A 63 -18.77 6.12 3.84
C LEU A 63 -19.96 5.92 2.89
N CYS A 64 -21.18 5.74 3.42
CA CYS A 64 -22.37 5.42 2.64
C CYS A 64 -22.22 4.14 1.78
N ILE A 65 -21.54 3.13 2.32
CA ILE A 65 -21.32 1.82 1.70
C ILE A 65 -22.14 0.80 2.50
N GLU A 66 -23.43 0.67 2.17
CA GLU A 66 -24.32 -0.35 2.77
C GLU A 66 -23.93 -1.77 2.30
#